data_AF-R1G1V0-F1
#
_entry.id   AF-R1G1V0-F1
#
_cell.length_a   1.000
_cell.length_b   1.000
_cell.length_c   1.000
_cell.angle_alpha   90.00
_cell.angle_beta   90.00
_cell.angle_gamma   90.00
#
_symmetry.space_group_name_H-M   'P 1'
#
loop_
_entity.id
_entity.type
_entity.pdbx_description
1 polymer ?
#
loop_
_entity_poly.entity_id
_entity_poly.type
_entity_poly.pdbx_seq_one_letter_code
_entity_poly.pdbx_strand_id
1 'polypeptide(L)'
;PLVAAAPGRRVPRTVDGAEFAVRAVLGQQVSTAAARTHAARLVVAHGEPVEDPEGGLTHLFPSPSALASLDPETLAMPRTRRRTLLALVSALTDGLDLSAGSDWEAARAALTALPGFGPWTVESIAMRALGDPDAFLPTDLGIKYAAETLGLGGQAAVVARSAAWRPWRAYATQHLWATGDHAINRMPAA
;
A
#
# COMPACT_ATOMS: atom_id res chain seq x y z
N PRO A 1 3.15 11.17 -23.94
CA PRO A 1 4.27 12.00 -23.44
C PRO A 1 4.91 11.42 -22.16
N LEU A 2 4.14 11.16 -21.09
CA LEU A 2 4.68 10.71 -19.80
C LEU A 2 5.45 9.37 -19.86
N VAL A 3 4.96 8.41 -20.66
CA VAL A 3 5.62 7.11 -20.86
C VAL A 3 6.97 7.29 -21.56
N ALA A 4 6.99 8.05 -22.65
CA ALA A 4 8.21 8.32 -23.42
C ALA A 4 9.27 9.08 -22.61
N ALA A 5 8.85 9.93 -21.66
CA ALA A 5 9.76 10.67 -20.78
C ALA A 5 10.41 9.79 -19.70
N ALA A 6 9.82 8.65 -19.35
CA ALA A 6 10.32 7.75 -18.31
C ALA A 6 10.01 6.28 -18.64
N PRO A 7 10.56 5.71 -19.74
CA PRO A 7 10.18 4.38 -20.22
C PRO A 7 10.59 3.25 -19.26
N GLY A 8 11.56 3.50 -18.38
CA GLY A 8 12.02 2.55 -17.36
C GLY A 8 11.18 2.49 -16.09
N ARG A 9 10.11 3.30 -15.96
CA ARG A 9 9.29 3.36 -14.75
C ARG A 9 8.62 2.01 -14.49
N ARG A 10 8.71 1.53 -13.24
CA ARG A 10 8.10 0.27 -12.79
C ARG A 10 7.02 0.55 -11.75
N VAL A 11 6.21 -0.47 -11.47
CA VAL A 11 5.34 -0.53 -10.29
C VAL A 11 6.15 -1.18 -9.17
N PRO A 12 6.62 -0.44 -8.16
CA PRO A 12 7.33 -1.06 -7.05
C PRO A 12 6.37 -1.98 -6.29
N ARG A 13 6.80 -3.21 -6.04
CA ARG A 13 6.04 -4.18 -5.24
C ARG A 13 6.52 -4.17 -3.79
N THR A 14 6.02 -5.10 -3.01
CA THR A 14 6.50 -5.41 -1.65
C THR A 14 7.23 -6.74 -1.62
N VAL A 15 8.06 -6.95 -0.61
CA VAL A 15 8.71 -8.23 -0.30
C VAL A 15 7.74 -9.19 0.41
N ASP A 16 6.87 -8.65 1.26
CA ASP A 16 5.85 -9.41 1.99
C ASP A 16 4.48 -8.70 1.92
N GLY A 17 3.45 -9.47 1.58
CA GLY A 17 2.09 -8.96 1.37
C GLY A 17 1.38 -8.61 2.68
N ALA A 18 1.59 -9.41 3.72
CA ALA A 18 1.00 -9.19 5.05
C ALA A 18 1.57 -7.91 5.69
N GLU A 19 2.88 -7.73 5.68
CA GLU A 19 3.57 -6.53 6.11
C GLU A 19 3.06 -5.30 5.36
N PHE A 20 2.93 -5.38 4.03
CA PHE A 20 2.41 -4.27 3.24
C PHE A 20 0.98 -3.91 3.65
N ALA A 21 0.10 -4.89 3.83
CA ALA A 21 -1.27 -4.66 4.26
C ALA A 21 -1.33 -4.02 5.65
N VAL A 22 -0.51 -4.47 6.61
CA VAL A 22 -0.39 -3.84 7.93
C VAL A 22 0.07 -2.39 7.80
N ARG A 23 1.13 -2.12 7.02
CA ARG A 23 1.62 -0.75 6.76
C ARG A 23 0.56 0.12 6.08
N ALA A 24 -0.24 -0.43 5.18
CA ALA A 24 -1.34 0.27 4.53
C ALA A 24 -2.40 0.71 5.55
N VAL A 25 -2.77 -0.16 6.50
CA VAL A 25 -3.68 0.19 7.61
C VAL A 25 -3.07 1.27 8.51
N LEU A 26 -1.79 1.14 8.89
CA LEU A 26 -1.10 2.15 9.70
C LEU A 26 -1.06 3.52 9.03
N GLY A 27 -0.96 3.55 7.70
CA GLY A 27 -0.92 4.74 6.87
C GLY A 27 -2.27 5.37 6.53
N GLN A 28 -3.39 4.76 6.92
CA GLN A 28 -4.71 5.33 6.64
C GLN A 28 -4.87 6.71 7.27
N GLN A 29 -5.30 7.70 6.48
CA GLN A 29 -5.62 9.07 6.91
C GLN A 29 -4.46 9.83 7.57
N VAL A 30 -3.21 9.41 7.37
CA VAL A 30 -2.02 10.09 7.86
C VAL A 30 -1.01 10.34 6.74
N SER A 31 -0.03 11.20 6.98
CA SER A 31 1.06 11.42 6.01
C SER A 31 1.96 10.19 5.89
N THR A 32 2.68 10.06 4.78
CA THR A 32 3.69 9.01 4.56
C THR A 32 4.75 9.00 5.67
N ALA A 33 5.15 10.18 6.16
CA ALA A 33 6.11 10.31 7.25
C ALA A 33 5.55 9.76 8.58
N ALA A 34 4.29 10.09 8.90
CA ALA A 34 3.63 9.56 10.10
C ALA A 34 3.42 8.04 10.01
N ALA A 35 3.00 7.53 8.83
CA ALA A 35 2.88 6.10 8.57
C ALA A 35 4.20 5.36 8.81
N ARG A 36 5.32 5.91 8.31
CA ARG A 36 6.67 5.37 8.54
C ARG A 36 7.03 5.32 10.03
N THR A 37 6.73 6.38 10.77
CA THR A 37 6.96 6.43 12.22
C THR A 37 6.13 5.38 12.97
N HIS A 38 4.86 5.20 12.61
CA HIS A 38 4.01 4.16 13.22
C HIS A 38 4.53 2.75 12.93
N ALA A 39 4.94 2.47 11.68
CA ALA A 39 5.53 1.19 11.32
C ALA A 39 6.84 0.92 12.08
N ALA A 40 7.73 1.93 12.17
CA ALA A 40 8.98 1.79 12.92
C ALA A 40 8.74 1.49 14.41
N ARG A 41 7.78 2.16 15.05
CA ARG A 41 7.42 1.90 16.45
C ARG A 41 6.86 0.48 16.65
N LEU A 42 6.01 0.01 15.73
CA LEU A 42 5.48 -1.34 15.76
C LEU A 42 6.61 -2.38 15.67
N VAL A 43 7.54 -2.19 14.74
CA VAL A 43 8.69 -3.10 14.54
C VAL A 43 9.63 -3.09 15.75
N VAL A 44 9.94 -1.93 16.32
CA VAL A 44 10.81 -1.85 17.52
C VAL A 44 10.15 -2.50 18.73
N ALA A 45 8.84 -2.39 18.89
CA ALA A 45 8.14 -2.94 20.05
C ALA A 45 7.79 -4.43 19.94
N HIS A 46 7.57 -4.93 18.72
CA HIS A 46 6.98 -6.24 18.49
C HIS A 46 7.63 -7.07 17.37
N GLY A 47 8.65 -6.53 16.71
CA GLY A 47 9.42 -7.24 15.70
C GLY A 47 10.40 -8.22 16.32
N GLU A 48 10.88 -9.18 15.53
CA GLU A 48 11.90 -10.14 15.95
C GLU A 48 13.29 -9.53 15.78
N PRO A 49 14.09 -9.35 16.84
CA PRO A 49 15.45 -8.82 16.72
C PRO A 49 16.32 -9.73 15.85
N VAL A 50 17.19 -9.14 15.03
CA VAL A 50 18.16 -9.88 14.22
C VAL A 50 19.56 -9.30 14.36
N GLU A 51 20.55 -10.18 14.25
CA GLU A 51 21.95 -9.78 14.11
C GLU A 51 22.26 -9.58 12.62
N ASP A 52 22.68 -8.37 12.25
CA ASP A 52 23.11 -8.02 10.89
C ASP A 52 24.46 -7.27 10.99
N PRO A 53 25.57 -7.99 11.29
CA PRO A 53 26.84 -7.36 11.67
C PRO A 53 27.44 -6.40 10.63
N GLU A 54 27.12 -6.63 9.36
CA GLU A 54 27.62 -5.84 8.22
C GLU A 54 26.54 -4.94 7.61
N GLY A 55 25.33 -4.96 8.16
CA GLY A 55 24.20 -4.20 7.63
C GLY A 55 23.52 -3.31 8.67
N GLY A 56 22.27 -2.97 8.40
CA GLY A 56 21.48 -2.03 9.20
C GLY A 56 20.14 -2.61 9.64
N LEU A 57 19.89 -3.89 9.37
CA LEU A 57 18.66 -4.55 9.79
C LEU A 57 18.73 -4.85 11.28
N THR A 58 17.76 -4.35 12.02
CA THR A 58 17.70 -4.57 13.49
C THR A 58 16.61 -5.55 13.88
N HIS A 59 15.54 -5.61 13.09
CA HIS A 59 14.36 -6.42 13.37
C HIS A 59 13.73 -6.92 12.07
N LEU A 60 13.14 -8.12 12.12
CA LEU A 60 12.11 -8.53 11.17
C LEU A 60 10.78 -7.84 11.51
N PHE A 61 9.91 -7.70 10.50
CA PHE A 61 8.56 -7.22 10.73
C PHE A 61 7.76 -8.24 11.56
N PRO A 62 6.90 -7.80 12.51
CA PRO A 62 6.09 -8.72 13.30
C PRO A 62 5.22 -9.62 12.40
N SER A 63 5.25 -10.93 12.63
CA SER A 63 4.39 -11.87 11.91
C SER A 63 2.90 -11.62 12.26
N PRO A 64 1.95 -12.05 11.41
CA PRO A 64 0.53 -11.98 11.75
C PRO A 64 0.19 -12.67 13.08
N SER A 65 0.82 -13.80 13.41
CA SER A 65 0.61 -14.49 14.68
C SER A 65 1.15 -13.72 15.88
N ALA A 66 2.30 -13.05 15.74
CA ALA A 66 2.83 -12.16 16.77
C ALA A 66 1.89 -10.96 17.00
N LEU A 67 1.40 -10.36 15.90
CA LEU A 67 0.42 -9.26 15.96
C LEU A 67 -0.91 -9.68 16.61
N ALA A 68 -1.37 -10.91 16.37
CA ALA A 68 -2.61 -11.44 16.94
C ALA A 68 -2.53 -11.60 18.47
N SER A 69 -1.31 -11.76 19.00
CA SER A 69 -1.06 -11.94 20.44
C SER A 69 -0.86 -10.63 21.19
N LEU A 70 -0.88 -9.48 20.50
CA LEU A 70 -0.64 -8.17 21.12
C LEU A 70 -1.86 -7.69 21.90
N ASP A 71 -1.60 -7.02 23.02
CA ASP A 71 -2.62 -6.17 23.65
C ASP A 71 -2.87 -4.94 22.75
N PRO A 72 -4.06 -4.79 22.15
CA PRO A 72 -4.35 -3.69 21.22
C PRO A 72 -4.27 -2.30 21.88
N GLU A 73 -4.40 -2.21 23.20
CA GLU A 73 -4.31 -0.94 23.92
C GLU A 73 -2.89 -0.36 23.92
N THR A 74 -1.87 -1.20 23.70
CA THR A 74 -0.47 -0.77 23.54
C THR A 74 -0.23 -0.02 22.22
N LEU A 75 -1.15 -0.15 21.25
CA LEU A 75 -1.04 0.51 19.97
C LEU A 75 -1.49 1.98 20.06
N ALA A 76 -0.52 2.88 19.90
CA ALA A 76 -0.72 4.34 19.89
C ALA A 76 -1.40 4.85 18.60
N MET A 77 -2.66 4.47 18.39
CA MET A 77 -3.49 4.89 17.26
C MET A 77 -5.00 4.91 17.64
N PRO A 78 -5.87 5.56 16.85
CA PRO A 78 -7.30 5.62 17.13
C PRO A 78 -7.95 4.23 17.22
N ARG A 79 -8.97 4.08 18.06
CA ARG A 79 -9.73 2.82 18.26
C ARG A 79 -10.24 2.20 16.96
N THR A 80 -10.71 3.02 16.02
CA THR A 80 -11.19 2.57 14.71
C THR A 80 -10.08 1.89 13.90
N ARG A 81 -8.87 2.44 13.91
CA ARG A 81 -7.71 1.87 13.21
C ARG A 81 -7.20 0.60 13.89
N ARG A 82 -7.23 0.54 15.22
CA ARG A 82 -6.95 -0.71 15.95
C ARG A 82 -7.91 -1.82 15.52
N ARG A 83 -9.22 -1.53 15.46
CA ARG A 83 -10.23 -2.49 14.98
C ARG A 83 -9.94 -2.97 13.56
N THR A 84 -9.59 -2.05 12.65
CA THR A 84 -9.21 -2.41 11.27
C THR A 84 -7.97 -3.30 11.24
N LEU A 85 -6.94 -2.98 12.03
CA LEU A 85 -5.72 -3.77 12.11
C LEU A 85 -6.00 -5.18 12.66
N LEU A 86 -6.75 -5.30 13.75
CA LEU A 86 -7.08 -6.61 14.34
C LEU A 86 -7.90 -7.48 13.39
N ALA A 87 -8.84 -6.88 12.64
CA ALA A 87 -9.60 -7.61 11.63
C ALA A 87 -8.70 -8.12 10.49
N LEU A 88 -7.77 -7.30 10.01
CA LEU A 88 -6.77 -7.72 9.03
C LEU A 88 -5.90 -8.86 9.59
N VAL A 89 -5.38 -8.69 10.81
CA VAL A 89 -4.52 -9.68 11.46
C VAL A 89 -5.23 -11.02 11.61
N SER A 90 -6.50 -11.02 12.06
CA SER A 90 -7.34 -12.22 12.12
C SER A 90 -7.46 -12.88 10.74
N ALA A 91 -7.79 -12.12 9.70
CA ALA A 91 -7.92 -12.67 8.36
C ALA A 91 -6.60 -13.28 7.84
N LEU A 92 -5.46 -12.64 8.12
CA LEU A 92 -4.13 -13.16 7.77
C LEU A 92 -3.81 -14.45 8.54
N THR A 93 -4.15 -14.54 9.82
CA THR A 93 -3.97 -15.78 10.59
C THR A 93 -4.93 -16.89 10.17
N ASP A 94 -6.10 -16.52 9.64
CA ASP A 94 -7.12 -17.45 9.13
C ASP A 94 -6.86 -17.88 7.66
N GLY A 95 -5.74 -17.47 7.07
CA GLY A 95 -5.28 -17.95 5.76
C GLY A 95 -5.52 -17.01 4.58
N LEU A 96 -5.81 -15.73 4.81
CA LEU A 96 -5.79 -14.73 3.75
C LEU A 96 -4.38 -14.64 3.14
N ASP A 97 -4.22 -15.19 1.93
CA ASP A 97 -2.98 -15.12 1.17
C ASP A 97 -2.92 -13.81 0.35
N LEU A 98 -1.88 -13.01 0.60
CA LEU A 98 -1.58 -11.78 -0.14
C LEU A 98 -0.29 -11.91 -0.97
N SER A 99 0.17 -13.13 -1.22
CA SER A 99 1.30 -13.41 -2.10
C SER A 99 0.96 -13.13 -3.56
N ALA A 100 1.99 -13.04 -4.39
CA ALA A 100 1.84 -12.81 -5.82
C ALA A 100 1.10 -13.94 -6.56
N GLY A 101 1.13 -15.16 -6.01
CA GLY A 101 0.49 -16.35 -6.58
C GLY A 101 -0.91 -16.64 -6.04
N SER A 102 -1.43 -15.77 -5.16
CA SER A 102 -2.77 -15.91 -4.59
C SER A 102 -3.87 -15.71 -5.65
N ASP A 103 -5.09 -16.17 -5.32
CA ASP A 103 -6.29 -15.79 -6.07
C ASP A 103 -6.61 -14.32 -5.78
N TRP A 104 -6.36 -13.46 -6.77
CA TRP A 104 -6.54 -12.02 -6.62
C TRP A 104 -7.99 -11.59 -6.37
N GLU A 105 -8.97 -12.32 -6.92
CA GLU A 105 -10.39 -12.01 -6.73
C GLU A 105 -10.82 -12.42 -5.33
N ALA A 106 -10.42 -13.61 -4.87
CA ALA A 106 -10.68 -14.05 -3.50
C ALA A 106 -10.02 -13.13 -2.47
N ALA A 107 -8.75 -12.73 -2.69
CA ALA A 107 -8.05 -11.80 -1.82
C ALA A 107 -8.74 -10.43 -1.75
N ARG A 108 -9.20 -9.89 -2.88
CA ARG A 108 -9.98 -8.64 -2.92
C ARG A 108 -11.30 -8.75 -2.19
N ALA A 109 -12.03 -9.86 -2.37
CA ALA A 109 -13.30 -10.09 -1.71
C ALA A 109 -13.11 -10.13 -0.18
N ALA A 110 -12.11 -10.88 0.29
CA ALA A 110 -11.75 -10.97 1.70
C ALA A 110 -11.36 -9.60 2.28
N LEU A 111 -10.48 -8.86 1.61
CA LEU A 111 -10.07 -7.52 2.04
C LEU A 111 -11.25 -6.54 2.09
N THR A 112 -12.14 -6.58 1.10
CA THR A 112 -13.31 -5.69 1.02
C THR A 112 -14.31 -5.93 2.17
N ALA A 113 -14.40 -7.17 2.65
CA ALA A 113 -15.26 -7.52 3.78
C ALA A 113 -14.73 -6.99 5.13
N LEU A 114 -13.45 -6.57 5.21
CA LEU A 114 -12.85 -6.08 6.45
C LEU A 114 -13.32 -4.66 6.82
N PRO A 115 -13.55 -4.39 8.11
CA PRO A 115 -13.95 -3.06 8.57
C PRO A 115 -12.83 -2.04 8.32
N GLY A 116 -13.16 -0.96 7.61
CA GLY A 116 -12.20 0.13 7.29
C GLY A 116 -11.36 -0.11 6.03
N PHE A 117 -11.62 -1.19 5.29
CA PHE A 117 -11.02 -1.41 3.97
C PHE A 117 -11.93 -0.85 2.88
N GLY A 118 -11.65 0.38 2.47
CA GLY A 118 -12.29 0.99 1.30
C GLY A 118 -11.61 0.57 -0.01
N PRO A 119 -12.21 0.89 -1.17
CA PRO A 119 -11.66 0.55 -2.49
C PRO A 119 -10.21 1.00 -2.68
N TRP A 120 -9.84 2.16 -2.14
CA TRP A 120 -8.46 2.65 -2.19
C TRP A 120 -7.47 1.71 -1.49
N THR A 121 -7.79 1.23 -0.28
CA THR A 121 -6.90 0.33 0.46
C THR A 121 -6.79 -1.03 -0.26
N VAL A 122 -7.92 -1.59 -0.69
CA VAL A 122 -7.96 -2.87 -1.41
C VAL A 122 -7.11 -2.80 -2.68
N GLU A 123 -7.32 -1.78 -3.52
CA GLU A 123 -6.57 -1.65 -4.78
C GLU A 123 -5.09 -1.26 -4.56
N SER A 124 -4.75 -0.60 -3.44
CA SER A 124 -3.34 -0.39 -3.09
C SER A 124 -2.62 -1.70 -2.77
N ILE A 125 -3.30 -2.62 -2.07
CA ILE A 125 -2.77 -3.95 -1.74
C ILE A 125 -2.74 -4.81 -3.01
N ALA A 126 -3.76 -4.74 -3.86
CA ALA A 126 -3.74 -5.44 -5.14
C ALA A 126 -2.55 -5.01 -6.02
N MET A 127 -2.29 -3.71 -6.13
CA MET A 127 -1.15 -3.18 -6.88
C MET A 127 0.20 -3.62 -6.30
N ARG A 128 0.39 -3.50 -4.98
CA ARG A 128 1.71 -3.61 -4.34
C ARG A 128 2.03 -5.01 -3.86
N ALA A 129 1.06 -5.69 -3.25
CA ALA A 129 1.19 -7.05 -2.70
C ALA A 129 0.84 -8.11 -3.74
N LEU A 130 -0.39 -8.11 -4.27
CA LEU A 130 -0.82 -9.12 -5.25
C LEU A 130 -0.07 -8.96 -6.58
N GLY A 131 0.34 -7.73 -6.91
CA GLY A 131 1.08 -7.40 -8.12
C GLY A 131 0.22 -7.26 -9.35
N ASP A 132 -1.06 -6.93 -9.15
CA ASP A 132 -1.98 -6.73 -10.25
C ASP A 132 -1.53 -5.51 -11.09
N PRO A 133 -1.13 -5.72 -12.35
CA PRO A 133 -0.67 -4.64 -13.23
C PRO A 133 -1.81 -3.70 -13.64
N ASP A 134 -3.05 -4.07 -13.36
CA ASP A 134 -4.26 -3.36 -13.75
C ASP A 134 -5.03 -2.78 -12.56
N ALA A 135 -4.51 -2.93 -11.33
CA ALA A 135 -5.05 -2.28 -10.14
C ALA A 135 -5.05 -0.74 -10.30
N PHE A 136 -6.13 -0.10 -9.85
CA PHE A 136 -6.34 1.33 -10.07
C PHE A 136 -7.04 2.04 -8.91
N LEU A 137 -6.54 3.22 -8.54
CA LEU A 137 -6.99 3.98 -7.37
C LEU A 137 -7.55 5.36 -7.78
N PRO A 138 -8.79 5.44 -8.28
CA PRO A 138 -9.33 6.68 -8.84
C PRO A 138 -9.54 7.79 -7.79
N THR A 139 -9.66 7.43 -6.52
CA THR A 139 -9.86 8.38 -5.40
C THR A 139 -8.56 8.89 -4.79
N ASP A 140 -7.41 8.35 -5.23
CA ASP A 140 -6.09 8.68 -4.71
C ASP A 140 -5.74 10.16 -4.92
N LEU A 141 -5.12 10.79 -3.92
CA LEU A 141 -4.78 12.20 -3.96
C LEU A 141 -3.76 12.54 -5.05
N GLY A 142 -2.78 11.66 -5.31
CA GLY A 142 -1.80 11.85 -6.36
C GLY A 142 -2.43 11.73 -7.75
N ILE A 143 -3.40 10.83 -7.93
CA ILE A 143 -4.17 10.73 -9.17
C ILE A 143 -5.03 11.98 -9.39
N LYS A 144 -5.70 12.47 -8.34
CA LYS A 144 -6.50 13.71 -8.42
C LYS A 144 -5.64 14.91 -8.79
N TYR A 145 -4.49 15.05 -8.13
CA TYR A 145 -3.51 16.10 -8.42
C TYR A 145 -3.05 16.03 -9.88
N ALA A 146 -2.63 14.85 -10.34
CA ALA A 146 -2.19 14.67 -11.73
C ALA A 146 -3.29 14.98 -12.75
N ALA A 147 -4.54 14.60 -12.45
CA ALA A 147 -5.68 14.88 -13.31
C ALA A 147 -5.96 16.38 -13.44
N GLU A 148 -5.83 17.14 -12.36
CA GLU A 148 -5.94 18.59 -12.36
C GLU A 148 -4.80 19.23 -13.16
N THR A 149 -3.54 18.87 -12.87
CA THR A 149 -2.36 19.41 -13.55
C THR A 149 -2.37 19.14 -15.06
N LEU A 150 -2.84 17.98 -15.48
CA LEU A 150 -2.87 17.56 -16.88
C LEU A 150 -4.19 17.89 -17.60
N GLY A 151 -5.16 18.49 -16.92
CA GLY A 151 -6.47 18.80 -17.50
C GLY A 151 -7.27 17.57 -17.92
N LEU A 152 -7.15 16.45 -17.20
CA LEU A 152 -7.86 15.19 -17.52
C LEU A 152 -9.34 15.20 -17.13
N GLY A 153 -9.77 16.22 -16.38
CA GLY A 153 -11.11 16.37 -15.84
C GLY A 153 -11.26 15.76 -14.44
N GLY A 154 -12.50 15.73 -13.94
CA GLY A 154 -12.81 15.16 -12.63
C GLY A 154 -12.70 13.62 -12.59
N GLN A 155 -12.88 13.06 -11.39
CA GLN A 155 -12.71 11.62 -11.12
C GLN A 155 -13.45 10.72 -12.12
N ALA A 156 -14.70 11.04 -12.47
CA ALA A 156 -15.49 10.24 -13.42
C ALA A 156 -14.86 10.20 -14.83
N ALA A 157 -14.30 11.32 -15.30
CA ALA A 157 -13.61 11.37 -16.57
C ALA A 157 -12.30 10.56 -16.54
N VAL A 158 -11.55 10.64 -15.43
CA VAL A 158 -10.34 9.84 -15.22
C VAL A 158 -10.67 8.34 -15.22
N VAL A 159 -11.74 7.93 -14.53
CA VAL A 159 -12.21 6.54 -14.54
C VAL A 159 -12.56 6.08 -15.95
N ALA A 160 -13.33 6.87 -16.72
CA ALA A 160 -13.67 6.54 -18.09
C ALA A 160 -12.42 6.41 -18.99
N ARG A 161 -11.46 7.33 -18.87
CA ARG A 161 -10.18 7.28 -19.60
C ARG A 161 -9.35 6.06 -19.23
N SER A 162 -9.40 5.63 -17.97
CA SER A 162 -8.58 4.51 -17.49
C SER A 162 -8.85 3.19 -18.20
N ALA A 163 -10.03 3.03 -18.80
CA ALA A 163 -10.38 1.85 -19.60
C ALA A 163 -9.38 1.61 -20.75
N ALA A 164 -8.87 2.68 -21.37
CA ALA A 164 -7.90 2.59 -22.46
C ALA A 164 -6.48 2.19 -22.00
N TRP A 165 -6.21 2.22 -20.68
CA TRP A 165 -4.92 1.82 -20.12
C TRP A 165 -4.87 0.37 -19.68
N ARG A 166 -5.99 -0.36 -19.77
CA ARG A 166 -6.03 -1.79 -19.46
C ARG A 166 -5.15 -2.57 -20.43
N PRO A 167 -4.45 -3.64 -19.98
CA PRO A 167 -4.42 -4.19 -18.63
C PRO A 167 -3.28 -3.62 -17.74
N TRP A 168 -2.86 -2.38 -17.97
CA TRP A 168 -1.67 -1.77 -17.36
C TRP A 168 -1.98 -0.51 -16.54
N ARG A 169 -3.18 -0.40 -15.97
CA ARG A 169 -3.58 0.79 -15.20
C ARG A 169 -2.66 1.10 -14.02
N ALA A 170 -2.01 0.10 -13.40
CA ALA A 170 -1.04 0.34 -12.34
C ALA A 170 0.19 1.10 -12.84
N TYR A 171 0.66 0.84 -14.06
CA TYR A 171 1.75 1.62 -14.68
C TYR A 171 1.30 3.04 -14.98
N ALA A 172 0.08 3.22 -15.50
CA ALA A 172 -0.49 4.56 -15.69
C ALA A 172 -0.54 5.33 -14.36
N THR A 173 -0.93 4.68 -13.26
CA THR A 173 -0.87 5.28 -11.91
C THR A 173 0.54 5.73 -11.53
N GLN A 174 1.60 4.94 -11.79
CA GLN A 174 2.97 5.37 -11.50
C GLN A 174 3.39 6.60 -12.30
N HIS A 175 2.97 6.70 -13.56
CA HIS A 175 3.26 7.88 -14.39
C HIS A 175 2.48 9.11 -13.93
N LEU A 176 1.24 8.94 -13.49
CA LEU A 176 0.44 10.04 -12.93
C LEU A 176 1.01 10.51 -11.60
N TRP A 177 1.38 9.60 -10.69
CA TRP A 177 2.07 9.96 -9.44
C TRP A 177 3.37 10.72 -9.66
N ALA A 178 4.06 10.46 -10.78
CA ALA A 178 5.31 11.12 -11.14
C ALA A 178 5.16 12.59 -11.55
N THR A 179 3.94 13.09 -11.77
CA THR A 179 3.73 14.49 -12.17
C THR A 179 3.74 15.47 -10.99
N GLY A 180 3.76 14.97 -9.75
CA GLY A 180 3.85 15.81 -8.55
C GLY A 180 5.23 15.86 -7.93
N ASP A 181 5.43 16.80 -7.01
CA ASP A 181 6.72 17.09 -6.37
C ASP A 181 7.05 16.19 -5.17
N HIS A 182 6.34 15.08 -5.00
CA HIS A 182 6.58 14.14 -3.90
C HIS A 182 8.03 13.66 -3.92
N ALA A 183 8.67 13.61 -2.75
CA ALA A 183 10.10 13.29 -2.63
C ALA A 183 10.50 11.98 -3.33
N ILE A 184 9.60 10.99 -3.38
CA ILE A 184 9.80 9.71 -4.09
C ILE A 184 10.05 9.86 -5.60
N ASN A 185 9.64 10.98 -6.20
CA ASN A 185 9.83 11.25 -7.62
C ASN A 185 11.18 11.93 -7.90
N ARG A 186 11.91 12.35 -6.86
CA ARG A 186 13.23 12.95 -7.00
C ARG A 186 14.29 11.84 -6.94
N MET A 187 15.02 11.68 -8.03
CA MET A 187 16.22 10.84 -8.00
C MET A 187 17.26 11.48 -7.07
N PRO A 188 18.03 10.68 -6.31
CA PRO A 188 19.20 11.19 -5.61
C PRO A 188 20.10 11.94 -6.60
N ALA A 189 20.66 13.08 -6.18
CA ALA A 189 21.71 13.72 -6.96
C ALA A 189 22.87 12.71 -7.11
N ALA A 190 23.41 12.61 -8.32
CA ALA A 190 24.57 11.77 -8.63
C ALA A 190 25.84 12.28 -7.92
#